data_AF-A0A834H0F1-F1
#
_entry.id   AF-A0A834H0F1-F1
#
_cell.length_a   1.000
_cell.length_b   1.000
_cell.length_c   1.000
_cell.angle_alpha   90.00
_cell.angle_beta   90.00
_cell.angle_gamma   90.00
#
_symmetry.space_group_name_H-M   'P 1'
#
loop_
_entity.id
_entity.type
_entity.pdbx_description
1 polymer ?
#
loop_
_entity_poly.entity_id
_entity_poly.type
_entity_poly.pdbx_seq_one_letter_code
_entity_poly.pdbx_strand_id
1 'polypeptide(L)'
;MMSATKFISLLTDLAIGILKFGKPKKPTANPFSQTRESTMGKVHGSLARAGKVRGQTPKVAKQDKKKKPRGRAHKRMQYNRLVGFGKKRGPNSSEK
;
A
#
# COMPACT_ATOMS: atom_id res chain seq x y z
N MET A 1 51.30 5.16 63.92
CA MET A 1 51.89 4.96 62.57
C MET A 1 51.34 3.66 62.02
N MET A 2 50.68 3.66 60.85
CA MET A 2 50.08 2.44 60.28
C MET A 2 51.20 1.54 59.73
N SER A 3 51.16 0.23 60.01
CA SER A 3 52.18 -0.70 59.51
C SER A 3 52.19 -0.73 57.98
N ALA A 4 53.38 -0.89 57.39
CA ALA A 4 53.58 -0.87 55.94
C ALA A 4 52.65 -1.85 55.17
N THR A 5 52.22 -2.93 55.82
CA THR A 5 51.24 -3.89 55.29
C THR A 5 49.83 -3.33 55.14
N LYS A 6 49.38 -2.43 56.03
CA LYS A 6 48.06 -1.79 55.94
C LYS A 6 48.01 -0.68 54.89
N PHE A 7 49.16 -0.09 54.53
CA PHE A 7 49.22 0.93 53.49
C PHE A 7 49.12 0.31 52.08
N ILE A 8 49.74 -0.86 51.88
CA ILE A 8 49.69 -1.59 50.62
C ILE A 8 48.29 -2.18 50.37
N SER A 9 47.61 -2.68 51.41
CA SER A 9 46.23 -3.19 51.24
C SER A 9 45.22 -2.09 50.91
N LEU A 10 45.38 -0.89 51.49
CA LEU A 10 44.51 0.25 51.20
C LEU A 10 44.67 0.74 49.76
N LEU A 11 45.89 0.68 49.21
CA LEU A 11 46.18 1.03 47.82
C LEU A 11 45.63 -0.01 46.83
N THR A 12 45.64 -1.31 47.18
CA THR A 12 45.03 -2.34 46.34
C THR A 12 43.50 -2.24 46.33
N ASP A 13 42.87 -1.90 47.45
CA ASP A 13 41.41 -1.78 47.54
C ASP A 13 40.89 -0.53 46.80
N LEU A 14 41.63 0.59 46.83
CA LEU A 14 41.30 1.79 46.03
C LEU A 14 41.49 1.56 44.52
N ALA A 15 42.48 0.76 44.12
CA ALA A 15 42.76 0.45 42.72
C ALA A 15 41.70 -0.49 42.09
N ILE A 16 41.15 -1.44 42.85
CA ILE A 16 40.06 -2.33 42.37
C ILE A 16 38.73 -1.57 42.29
N GLY A 17 38.51 -0.56 43.14
CA GLY A 17 37.28 0.26 43.17
C GLY A 17 37.05 1.15 41.94
N ILE A 18 38.08 1.47 41.16
CA ILE A 18 37.99 2.40 40.01
C ILE A 18 37.55 1.68 38.71
N LEU A 19 37.64 0.35 38.63
CA LEU A 19 37.38 -0.41 37.40
C LEU A 19 36.02 -1.12 37.37
N LYS A 20 34.94 -0.44 37.78
CA LYS A 20 33.55 -0.93 37.63
C LYS A 20 32.58 0.13 37.10
N PHE A 21 33.04 1.00 36.20
CA PHE A 21 32.12 1.80 35.38
C PHE A 21 31.42 0.88 34.37
N GLY A 22 30.12 0.67 34.61
CA GLY A 22 29.25 -0.13 33.77
C GLY A 22 29.31 0.28 32.30
N LYS A 23 29.28 -0.70 31.40
CA LYS A 23 29.22 -0.47 29.96
C LYS A 23 27.99 0.39 29.63
N PRO A 24 28.10 1.48 28.86
CA PRO A 24 26.94 2.24 28.43
C PRO A 24 26.06 1.34 27.54
N LYS A 25 24.78 1.21 27.88
CA LYS A 25 23.77 0.64 26.97
C LYS A 25 23.78 1.46 25.68
N LYS A 26 23.95 0.78 24.54
CA LYS A 26 23.84 1.39 23.21
C LYS A 26 22.47 2.09 23.10
N PRO A 27 22.39 3.33 22.61
CA PRO A 27 21.10 3.96 22.37
C PRO A 27 20.35 3.14 21.31
N THR A 28 19.14 2.74 21.65
CA THR A 28 18.18 2.16 20.71
C THR A 28 17.99 3.16 19.58
N ALA A 29 18.42 2.81 18.37
CA ALA A 29 18.26 3.67 17.21
C ALA A 29 16.77 4.02 17.04
N ASN A 30 16.46 5.32 17.09
CA ASN A 30 15.18 5.83 16.61
C ASN A 30 15.11 5.57 15.10
N PRO A 31 14.13 4.81 14.58
CA PRO A 31 14.04 4.53 13.14
C PRO A 31 13.41 5.68 12.34
N PHE A 32 13.31 6.89 12.92
CA PHE A 32 12.55 7.99 12.34
C PHE A 32 13.39 9.28 12.27
N SER A 33 14.43 9.24 11.45
CA SER A 33 15.09 10.46 10.96
C SER A 33 15.32 10.31 9.46
N GLN A 34 14.25 10.46 8.68
CA GLN A 34 14.38 10.66 7.23
C GLN A 34 14.65 12.15 6.99
N THR A 35 15.93 12.45 6.78
CA THR A 35 16.41 13.72 6.22
C THR A 35 15.81 13.92 4.83
N ARG A 36 15.49 15.18 4.55
CA ARG A 36 14.76 15.63 3.37
C ARG A 36 15.63 15.61 2.11
N GLU A 37 14.90 15.52 0.99
CA GLU A 37 15.30 15.71 -0.41
C GLU A 37 15.91 14.53 -1.18
N SER A 38 15.01 13.79 -1.83
CA SER A 38 15.16 13.48 -3.26
C SER A 38 13.78 13.58 -3.92
N THR A 39 13.66 14.49 -4.87
CA THR A 39 12.54 14.67 -5.78
C THR A 39 12.30 13.40 -6.61
N MET A 40 11.30 12.59 -6.25
CA MET A 40 10.52 11.69 -7.11
C MET A 40 9.49 10.99 -6.22
N GLY A 41 8.20 11.28 -6.46
CA GLY A 41 7.08 11.02 -5.54
C GLY A 41 7.14 9.71 -4.75
N LYS A 42 6.77 9.78 -3.45
CA LYS A 42 6.66 8.66 -2.49
C LYS A 42 6.57 7.28 -3.15
N VAL A 43 7.70 6.58 -3.24
CA VAL A 43 7.76 5.19 -3.75
C VAL A 43 7.36 4.21 -2.66
N HIS A 44 6.28 4.47 -1.92
CA HIS A 44 5.84 3.64 -0.79
C HIS A 44 4.37 3.29 -0.96
N GLY A 45 4.13 2.25 -1.75
CA GLY A 45 2.85 1.57 -1.89
C GLY A 45 3.09 0.17 -2.43
N SER A 46 2.54 -0.86 -1.77
CA SER A 46 2.71 -2.25 -2.21
C SER A 46 1.98 -2.47 -3.55
N LEU A 47 2.70 -2.92 -4.58
CA LEU A 47 2.11 -3.35 -5.86
C LEU A 47 1.25 -4.62 -5.74
N ALA A 48 1.22 -5.25 -4.57
CA ALA A 48 0.52 -6.50 -4.27
C ALA A 48 -0.99 -6.50 -4.62
N ARG A 49 -1.62 -5.33 -4.74
CA ARG A 49 -3.06 -5.20 -5.08
C ARG A 49 -3.31 -4.96 -6.57
N ALA A 50 -2.27 -4.84 -7.40
CA ALA A 50 -2.44 -4.62 -8.83
C ALA A 50 -3.25 -5.78 -9.46
N GLY A 51 -4.30 -5.45 -10.21
CA GLY A 51 -5.11 -6.45 -10.90
C GLY A 51 -6.04 -7.31 -10.04
N LYS A 52 -6.11 -7.12 -8.71
CA LYS A 52 -6.93 -7.94 -7.78
C LYS A 52 -8.36 -8.15 -8.28
N VAL A 53 -9.04 -7.07 -8.67
CA VAL A 53 -10.45 -7.13 -9.10
C VAL A 53 -10.60 -7.88 -10.43
N ARG A 54 -9.70 -7.66 -11.39
CA ARG A 54 -9.76 -8.30 -12.71
C ARG A 54 -9.53 -9.81 -12.64
N GLY A 55 -8.72 -10.28 -11.69
CA GLY A 55 -8.50 -11.71 -11.43
C GLY A 55 -9.61 -12.35 -10.59
N GLN A 56 -10.22 -11.59 -9.68
CA GLN A 56 -11.32 -12.08 -8.85
C GLN A 56 -12.65 -12.21 -9.61
N THR A 57 -12.92 -11.35 -10.58
CA THR A 57 -14.18 -11.41 -11.35
C THR A 57 -14.23 -12.65 -12.24
N PRO A 58 -15.36 -13.39 -12.27
CA PRO A 58 -15.50 -14.56 -13.15
C PRO A 58 -15.37 -14.14 -14.62
N LYS A 59 -14.64 -14.95 -15.40
CA LYS A 59 -14.44 -14.68 -16.83
C LYS A 59 -15.66 -15.14 -17.63
N VAL A 60 -16.55 -14.20 -17.94
CA VAL A 60 -17.73 -14.47 -18.78
C VAL A 60 -17.36 -14.32 -20.27
N ALA A 61 -17.57 -15.39 -21.05
CA ALA A 61 -17.43 -15.36 -22.51
C ALA A 61 -18.55 -14.54 -23.16
N LYS A 62 -18.26 -13.90 -24.30
CA LYS A 62 -19.30 -13.21 -25.07
C LYS A 62 -20.19 -14.26 -25.74
N GLN A 63 -21.50 -14.11 -25.59
CA GLN A 63 -22.47 -14.91 -26.33
C GLN A 63 -22.40 -14.58 -27.83
N ASP A 64 -22.61 -15.58 -28.67
CA ASP A 64 -22.76 -15.39 -30.10
C ASP A 64 -24.06 -14.64 -30.41
N LYS A 65 -23.92 -13.51 -31.12
CA LYS A 65 -25.02 -12.63 -31.49
C LYS A 65 -24.93 -12.31 -32.97
N LYS A 66 -26.10 -12.27 -33.63
CA LYS A 66 -26.21 -11.87 -35.04
C LYS A 66 -25.61 -10.47 -35.22
N LYS A 67 -24.87 -10.27 -36.32
CA LYS A 67 -24.29 -8.96 -36.65
C LYS A 67 -25.42 -7.94 -36.83
N LYS A 68 -25.32 -6.81 -36.12
CA LYS A 68 -26.22 -5.67 -36.36
C LYS A 68 -25.88 -5.07 -37.73
N PRO A 69 -26.88 -4.75 -38.58
CA PRO A 69 -26.60 -4.04 -39.83
C PRO A 69 -25.96 -2.68 -39.52
N ARG A 70 -25.09 -2.21 -40.41
CA ARG A 70 -24.38 -0.92 -40.30
C ARG A 70 -24.89 0.07 -41.36
N GLY A 71 -24.55 1.35 -41.20
CA GLY A 71 -24.87 2.40 -42.17
C GLY A 71 -26.37 2.71 -42.30
N ARG A 72 -26.85 2.87 -43.54
CA ARG A 72 -28.23 3.29 -43.83
C ARG A 72 -29.29 2.32 -43.31
N ALA A 73 -29.03 1.01 -43.37
CA ALA A 73 -29.94 -0.01 -42.84
C ALA A 73 -30.13 0.14 -41.32
N HIS A 74 -29.07 0.46 -40.57
CA HIS A 74 -29.17 0.73 -39.13
C HIS A 74 -30.02 1.96 -38.83
N LYS A 75 -29.81 3.04 -39.58
CA LYS A 75 -30.57 4.30 -39.40
C LYS A 75 -32.06 4.12 -39.69
N ARG A 76 -32.42 3.31 -40.69
CA ARG A 76 -33.83 2.96 -40.96
C ARG A 76 -34.47 2.23 -39.79
N MET A 77 -33.79 1.24 -39.20
CA MET A 77 -34.30 0.55 -38.00
C MET A 77 -34.45 1.48 -36.79
N GLN A 78 -33.52 2.42 -36.60
CA GLN A 78 -33.60 3.41 -35.51
C GLN A 78 -34.81 4.34 -35.70
N TYR A 79 -35.02 4.88 -36.91
CA TYR A 79 -36.16 5.76 -37.21
C TYR A 79 -37.49 5.05 -36.97
N ASN A 80 -37.67 3.85 -37.51
CA ASN A 80 -38.89 3.08 -37.32
C ASN A 80 -39.17 2.75 -35.84
N ARG A 81 -38.11 2.54 -35.03
CA ARG A 81 -38.26 2.29 -33.58
C ARG A 81 -38.67 3.52 -32.78
N LEU A 82 -38.27 4.72 -33.21
CA LEU A 82 -38.58 5.98 -32.52
C LEU A 82 -39.94 6.55 -32.92
N VAL A 83 -40.35 6.35 -34.17
CA VAL A 83 -41.59 6.94 -34.74
C VAL A 83 -42.85 6.16 -34.36
N GLY A 84 -42.72 4.90 -33.93
CA GLY A 84 -43.84 4.13 -33.40
C GLY A 84 -44.40 4.75 -32.12
N PHE A 85 -45.72 4.97 -32.06
CA PHE A 85 -46.42 5.41 -30.85
C PHE A 85 -46.40 4.31 -29.79
N GLY A 86 -45.40 4.33 -28.91
CA GLY A 86 -45.26 3.43 -27.77
C GLY A 86 -45.43 4.14 -26.42
N LYS A 87 -45.65 3.37 -25.35
CA LYS A 87 -45.67 3.89 -23.97
C LYS A 87 -44.34 4.62 -23.69
N LYS A 88 -44.40 5.78 -23.01
CA LYS A 88 -43.25 6.66 -22.69
C LYS A 88 -42.25 6.03 -21.71
N ARG A 89 -41.63 4.90 -22.07
CA ARG A 89 -40.54 4.28 -21.32
C ARG A 89 -39.21 4.53 -22.06
N GLY A 90 -38.13 4.65 -21.29
CA GLY A 90 -36.80 4.87 -21.83
C GLY A 90 -36.30 3.66 -22.65
N PRO A 91 -35.36 3.86 -23.59
CA PRO A 91 -34.88 2.81 -24.50
C PRO A 91 -34.15 1.64 -23.79
N ASN A 92 -33.80 1.82 -22.52
CA ASN A 92 -33.14 0.81 -21.68
C ASN A 92 -33.74 0.83 -20.26
N SER A 93 -35.06 0.79 -20.16
CA SER A 93 -35.75 0.65 -18.86
C SER A 93 -35.78 -0.83 -18.45
N SER A 94 -35.46 -1.11 -17.18
CA SER A 94 -35.47 -2.47 -16.60
C SER A 94 -36.81 -2.86 -15.97
N GLU A 95 -37.77 -1.94 -15.93
CA GLU A 95 -39.13 -2.19 -15.43
C GLU A 95 -39.94 -2.91 -16.52
N LYS A 96 -40.62 -4.01 -16.13
CA LYS A 96 -41.58 -4.74 -16.99
C LYS A 96 -42.91 -3.99 -17.07
#